data_AF-A0A2M7RXU0-F1
#
_entry.id   AF-A0A2M7RXU0-F1
#
_cell.length_a   1.000
_cell.length_b   1.000
_cell.length_c   1.000
_cell.angle_alpha   90.00
_cell.angle_beta   90.00
_cell.angle_gamma   90.00
#
_symmetry.space_group_name_H-M   'P 1'
#
loop_
_entity.id
_entity.type
_entity.pdbx_description
1 polymer ?
#
loop_
_entity_poly.entity_id
_entity_poly.type
_entity_poly.pdbx_seq_one_letter_code
_entity_poly.pdbx_strand_id
1 'polypeptide(L)'
;MAGNLNFIDIIILAIPVYFGNIFCYDDSMIKYLKTKPLEALLGLFSTVIIVSAGVYKIYALNWTGVIISLVLGLVFWLGFIKIVAKNTVYDSKEKIQIKSLKIGHWILIISYLLISLAALYTLWQSRSGEALVSPWAVIPNYFFILYALATAILLFLIIKAQNNKTLYSLNLILISLHYLFSFIIAVIIYKIGYGYDPFIHQATMELIDKQGAVEPKPFYYLGQYGLLVIIHKITGLSLVILDKLLVPIMAALFLPLALNDFINKYFSKNKYRQLLFLIALVIPFSFFILSTPQNLAFLFLLLAVLYGATNYRLTLVLALAACLIHPLAGVPALV
;
A
#
# COMPACT_ATOMS: atom_id res chain seq x y z
N MET A 1 13.22 -19.52 25.08
CA MET A 1 12.35 -19.54 23.89
C MET A 1 11.73 -18.16 23.70
N ALA A 2 12.49 -17.23 23.13
CA ALA A 2 11.99 -15.93 22.68
C ALA A 2 12.21 -15.92 21.17
N GLY A 3 11.14 -16.11 20.40
CA GLY A 3 11.20 -15.96 18.96
C GLY A 3 11.35 -14.48 18.64
N ASN A 4 12.32 -14.14 17.78
CA ASN A 4 12.51 -12.80 17.24
C ASN A 4 11.19 -12.29 16.65
N LEU A 5 10.51 -11.42 17.38
CA LEU A 5 9.37 -10.66 16.90
C LEU A 5 9.91 -9.61 15.93
N ASN A 6 9.52 -9.68 14.66
CA ASN A 6 9.78 -8.60 13.71
C ASN A 6 8.96 -7.36 14.11
N PHE A 7 9.37 -6.18 13.66
CA PHE A 7 8.65 -4.91 13.89
C PHE A 7 7.16 -4.97 13.45
N ILE A 8 6.87 -5.78 12.43
CA ILE A 8 5.52 -6.10 11.95
C ILE A 8 4.73 -6.92 12.98
N ASP A 9 5.37 -7.83 13.69
CA ASP A 9 4.73 -8.63 14.74
C ASP A 9 4.30 -7.73 15.92
N ILE A 10 5.02 -6.66 16.23
CA ILE A 10 4.67 -5.74 17.34
C ILE A 10 3.39 -4.95 17.02
N ILE A 11 3.25 -4.44 15.79
CA ILE A 11 2.07 -3.67 15.37
C ILE A 11 0.85 -4.60 15.17
N ILE A 12 1.07 -5.83 14.70
CA ILE A 12 -0.01 -6.77 14.37
C ILE A 12 -0.42 -7.65 15.57
N LEU A 13 0.46 -7.86 16.57
CA LEU A 13 0.10 -8.62 17.79
C LEU A 13 -0.54 -7.76 18.88
N ALA A 14 -0.40 -6.43 18.85
CA ALA A 14 -1.06 -5.57 19.83
C ALA A 14 -2.60 -5.63 19.74
N ILE A 15 -3.16 -5.87 18.55
CA ILE A 15 -4.61 -5.89 18.32
C ILE A 15 -5.25 -7.23 18.74
N PRO A 16 -4.69 -8.43 18.42
CA PRO A 16 -5.31 -9.70 18.83
C PRO A 16 -5.10 -10.05 20.32
N VAL A 17 -3.97 -9.65 20.93
CA VAL A 17 -3.65 -10.04 22.32
C VAL A 17 -4.59 -9.39 23.34
N TYR A 18 -5.06 -8.16 23.09
CA TYR A 18 -5.98 -7.47 24.01
C TYR A 18 -7.46 -7.77 23.75
N PHE A 19 -7.84 -8.20 22.54
CA PHE A 19 -9.25 -8.47 22.17
C PHE A 19 -9.64 -9.95 22.18
N GLY A 20 -8.71 -10.86 22.53
CA GLY A 20 -8.89 -12.31 22.52
C GLY A 20 -10.08 -12.85 23.34
N ASN A 21 -10.54 -12.10 24.35
CA ASN A 21 -11.66 -12.50 25.20
C ASN A 21 -13.04 -11.99 24.74
N ILE A 22 -13.10 -11.02 23.82
CA ILE A 22 -14.38 -10.38 23.40
C ILE A 22 -14.88 -10.96 22.06
N PHE A 23 -13.96 -11.33 21.18
CA PHE A 23 -14.27 -12.03 19.94
C PHE A 23 -13.61 -13.40 20.03
N CYS A 24 -14.35 -14.50 20.15
CA CYS A 24 -13.77 -15.86 20.14
C CYS A 24 -12.81 -16.03 18.96
N TYR A 25 -11.51 -15.84 19.19
CA TYR A 25 -10.49 -15.91 18.16
C TYR A 25 -10.21 -17.38 17.87
N ASP A 26 -10.46 -17.78 16.63
CA ASP A 26 -10.07 -19.09 16.12
C ASP A 26 -8.56 -19.09 15.85
N ASP A 27 -7.87 -20.18 16.19
CA ASP A 27 -6.44 -20.40 15.88
C ASP A 27 -6.13 -20.15 14.40
N SER A 28 -7.09 -20.42 13.52
CA SER A 28 -6.98 -20.13 12.09
C SER A 28 -6.78 -18.64 11.80
N MET A 29 -7.48 -17.75 12.53
CA MET A 29 -7.37 -16.29 12.37
C MET A 29 -6.00 -15.78 12.81
N ILE A 30 -5.51 -16.24 13.97
CA ILE A 30 -4.18 -15.88 14.48
C ILE A 30 -3.11 -16.32 13.48
N LYS A 31 -3.24 -17.53 12.92
CA LYS A 31 -2.34 -18.05 11.90
C LYS A 31 -2.38 -17.20 10.62
N TYR A 32 -3.56 -16.77 10.19
CA TYR A 32 -3.71 -15.89 9.03
C TYR A 32 -3.00 -14.55 9.24
N LEU A 33 -3.28 -13.87 10.37
CA LEU A 33 -2.67 -12.57 10.69
C LEU A 33 -1.13 -12.64 10.74
N LYS A 34 -0.57 -13.75 11.24
CA LYS A 34 0.89 -13.97 11.28
C LYS A 34 1.51 -14.29 9.93
N THR A 35 0.80 -15.02 9.07
CA THR A 35 1.36 -15.53 7.81
C THR A 35 1.08 -14.62 6.62
N LYS A 36 -0.05 -13.90 6.64
CA LYS A 36 -0.52 -12.98 5.59
C LYS A 36 -0.85 -11.58 6.16
N PRO A 37 0.08 -10.95 6.89
CA PRO A 37 -0.18 -9.67 7.58
C PRO A 37 -0.59 -8.54 6.64
N LEU A 38 -0.04 -8.52 5.43
CA LEU A 38 -0.27 -7.45 4.46
C LEU A 38 -1.59 -7.61 3.70
N GLU A 39 -2.04 -8.86 3.43
CA GLU A 39 -3.41 -9.11 2.97
C GLU A 39 -4.43 -8.72 4.03
N ALA A 40 -4.13 -9.01 5.31
CA ALA A 40 -4.98 -8.59 6.42
C ALA A 40 -5.06 -7.05 6.52
N LEU A 41 -3.93 -6.36 6.43
CA LEU A 41 -3.88 -4.89 6.44
C LEU A 41 -4.63 -4.29 5.25
N LEU A 42 -4.47 -4.85 4.05
CA LEU A 42 -5.21 -4.42 2.87
C LEU A 42 -6.72 -4.64 3.03
N GLY A 43 -7.12 -5.77 3.63
CA GLY A 43 -8.51 -6.03 4.01
C GLY A 43 -9.04 -4.98 4.98
N LEU A 44 -8.25 -4.54 5.97
CA LEU A 44 -8.64 -3.50 6.93
C LEU A 44 -8.88 -2.17 6.24
N PHE A 45 -7.95 -1.72 5.38
CA PHE A 45 -8.16 -0.51 4.59
C PHE A 45 -9.43 -0.60 3.75
N SER A 46 -9.65 -1.75 3.11
CA SER A 46 -10.81 -1.96 2.26
C SER A 46 -12.13 -1.92 3.04
N THR A 47 -12.21 -2.55 4.22
CA THR A 47 -13.44 -2.50 5.04
C THR A 47 -13.67 -1.11 5.62
N VAL A 48 -12.63 -0.38 6.03
CA VAL A 48 -12.76 1.01 6.47
C VAL A 48 -13.27 1.89 5.32
N ILE A 49 -12.75 1.73 4.11
CA ILE A 49 -13.23 2.44 2.90
C ILE A 49 -14.71 2.16 2.66
N ILE A 50 -15.12 0.89 2.67
CA ILE A 50 -16.51 0.49 2.42
C ILE A 50 -17.46 1.07 3.47
N VAL A 51 -17.12 0.88 4.74
CA VAL A 51 -17.97 1.31 5.87
C VAL A 51 -18.03 2.83 5.95
N SER A 52 -16.90 3.52 5.86
CA SER A 52 -16.86 4.98 5.92
C SER A 52 -17.59 5.63 4.75
N ALA A 53 -17.54 5.05 3.54
CA ALA A 53 -18.34 5.51 2.41
C ALA A 53 -19.85 5.39 2.70
N GLY A 54 -20.29 4.27 3.27
CA GLY A 54 -21.68 4.05 3.68
C GLY A 54 -22.13 5.04 4.76
N VAL A 55 -21.36 5.18 5.84
CA VAL A 55 -21.64 6.12 6.93
C VAL A 55 -21.68 7.56 6.42
N TYR A 56 -20.72 7.95 5.58
CA TYR A 56 -20.68 9.29 5.01
C TYR A 56 -21.93 9.57 4.17
N LYS A 57 -22.31 8.62 3.31
CA LYS A 57 -23.48 8.75 2.43
C LYS A 57 -24.78 8.94 3.21
N ILE A 58 -25.00 8.20 4.29
CA ILE A 58 -26.26 8.24 5.06
C ILE A 58 -26.26 9.28 6.18
N TYR A 59 -25.09 9.70 6.68
CA TYR A 59 -24.97 10.55 7.86
C TYR A 59 -23.91 11.65 7.69
N ALA A 60 -22.73 11.52 8.28
CA ALA A 60 -21.66 12.50 8.28
C ALA A 60 -20.36 11.86 8.77
N LEU A 61 -19.22 12.52 8.53
CA LEU A 61 -17.90 12.18 9.06
C LEU A 61 -17.45 13.15 10.17
N ASN A 62 -18.38 13.56 11.02
CA ASN A 62 -18.04 14.12 12.33
C ASN A 62 -17.43 13.03 13.24
N TRP A 63 -17.02 13.37 14.47
CA TRP A 63 -16.42 12.39 15.39
C TRP A 63 -17.29 11.15 15.63
N THR A 64 -18.61 11.32 15.74
CA THR A 64 -19.55 10.21 15.88
C THR A 64 -19.52 9.30 14.66
N GLY A 65 -19.59 9.87 13.45
CA GLY A 65 -19.49 9.11 12.20
C GLY A 65 -18.15 8.40 12.02
N VAL A 66 -17.05 9.04 12.43
CA VAL A 66 -15.71 8.43 12.42
C VAL A 66 -15.62 7.24 13.38
N ILE A 67 -16.11 7.40 14.61
CA ILE A 67 -16.13 6.30 15.60
C ILE A 67 -16.98 5.14 15.09
N ILE A 68 -18.18 5.42 14.56
CA ILE A 68 -19.05 4.40 13.96
C ILE A 68 -18.32 3.70 12.81
N SER A 69 -17.67 4.45 11.93
CA SER A 69 -16.94 3.90 10.78
C SER A 69 -15.79 2.99 11.20
N LEU A 70 -15.05 3.37 12.25
CA LEU A 70 -13.94 2.58 12.78
C LEU A 70 -14.43 1.30 13.47
N VAL A 71 -15.47 1.40 14.32
CA VAL A 71 -16.03 0.24 15.03
C VAL A 71 -16.63 -0.75 14.03
N LEU A 72 -17.47 -0.29 13.11
CA LEU A 72 -18.06 -1.15 12.09
C LEU A 72 -16.98 -1.68 11.12
N GLY A 73 -16.03 -0.84 10.71
CA GLY A 73 -14.91 -1.25 9.86
C GLY A 73 -14.08 -2.37 10.49
N LEU A 74 -13.83 -2.30 11.80
CA LEU A 74 -13.16 -3.34 12.58
C LEU A 74 -13.99 -4.62 12.66
N VAL A 75 -15.30 -4.52 12.94
CA VAL A 75 -16.20 -5.68 12.99
C VAL A 75 -16.24 -6.40 11.64
N PHE A 76 -16.40 -5.66 10.54
CA PHE A 76 -16.40 -6.21 9.18
C PHE A 76 -15.03 -6.82 8.83
N TRP A 77 -13.94 -6.19 9.25
CA TRP A 77 -12.60 -6.73 9.06
C TRP A 77 -12.40 -8.07 9.80
N LEU A 78 -12.79 -8.15 11.08
CA LEU A 78 -12.70 -9.39 11.85
C LEU A 78 -13.55 -10.51 11.23
N GLY A 79 -14.76 -10.18 10.76
CA GLY A 79 -15.60 -11.10 10.00
C GLY A 79 -14.93 -11.59 8.71
N PHE A 80 -14.33 -10.67 7.94
CA PHE A 80 -13.55 -11.00 6.74
C PHE A 80 -12.37 -11.93 7.06
N ILE A 81 -11.56 -11.61 8.08
CA ILE A 81 -10.42 -12.44 8.49
C ILE A 81 -10.89 -13.84 8.86
N LYS A 82 -11.98 -13.97 9.63
CA LYS A 82 -12.55 -15.27 9.99
C LYS A 82 -12.93 -16.10 8.76
N ILE A 83 -13.56 -15.48 7.77
CA ILE A 83 -13.98 -16.18 6.54
C ILE A 83 -12.75 -16.59 5.72
N VAL A 84 -11.79 -15.70 5.50
CA VAL A 84 -10.60 -16.01 4.69
C VAL A 84 -9.72 -17.05 5.38
N ALA A 85 -9.43 -16.86 6.67
CA ALA A 85 -8.55 -17.73 7.45
C ALA A 85 -8.97 -19.20 7.44
N LYS A 86 -10.29 -19.48 7.49
CA LYS A 86 -10.84 -20.84 7.43
C LYS A 86 -10.57 -21.54 6.10
N ASN A 87 -10.43 -20.77 5.02
CA ASN A 87 -10.29 -21.29 3.66
C ASN A 87 -8.88 -21.16 3.10
N THR A 88 -7.97 -20.50 3.84
CA THR A 88 -6.57 -20.41 3.46
C THR A 88 -5.89 -21.74 3.70
N VAL A 89 -5.40 -22.35 2.62
CA VAL A 89 -4.52 -23.51 2.72
C VAL A 89 -3.15 -23.00 3.18
N TYR A 90 -2.70 -23.49 4.32
CA TYR A 90 -1.36 -23.19 4.81
C TYR A 90 -0.44 -24.33 4.41
N ASP A 91 0.56 -24.04 3.58
CA ASP A 91 1.62 -25.01 3.34
C ASP A 91 2.26 -25.42 4.67
N SER A 92 2.43 -26.73 4.85
CA SER A 92 3.17 -27.28 5.97
C SER A 92 4.58 -26.70 5.91
N LYS A 93 5.04 -26.12 7.03
CA LYS A 93 6.34 -25.46 7.13
C LYS A 93 7.42 -26.40 6.59
N GLU A 94 7.90 -26.17 5.37
CA GLU A 94 9.24 -26.62 5.00
C GLU A 94 10.17 -26.11 6.11
N LYS A 95 11.05 -26.97 6.64
CA LYS A 95 12.08 -26.54 7.59
C LYS A 95 12.94 -25.50 6.89
N ILE A 96 12.62 -24.23 7.09
CA ILE A 96 13.33 -23.12 6.48
C ILE A 96 14.73 -23.10 7.10
N GLN A 97 15.74 -23.49 6.32
CA GLN A 97 17.12 -23.19 6.67
C GLN A 97 17.33 -21.69 6.51
N ILE A 98 17.30 -20.97 7.63
CA ILE A 98 17.65 -19.55 7.69
C ILE A 98 19.15 -19.45 7.49
N LYS A 99 19.58 -19.04 6.28
CA LYS A 99 20.98 -18.68 6.04
C LYS A 99 21.20 -17.25 6.52
N SER A 100 22.28 -17.03 7.26
CA SER A 100 22.73 -15.70 7.64
C SER A 100 23.16 -14.89 6.40
N LEU A 101 23.09 -13.56 6.52
CA LEU A 101 23.57 -12.66 5.49
C LEU A 101 25.08 -12.52 5.59
N LYS A 102 25.77 -12.59 4.45
CA LYS A 102 27.20 -12.32 4.36
C LYS A 102 27.44 -10.81 4.44
N ILE A 103 28.63 -10.39 4.90
CA ILE A 103 29.02 -8.98 4.98
C ILE A 103 28.85 -8.25 3.64
N GLY A 104 29.16 -8.92 2.52
CA GLY A 104 28.96 -8.34 1.18
C GLY A 104 27.50 -7.98 0.87
N HIS A 105 26.52 -8.72 1.42
CA HIS A 105 25.11 -8.35 1.25
C HIS A 105 24.79 -7.06 2.03
N TRP A 106 25.30 -6.93 3.26
CA TRP A 106 25.10 -5.73 4.06
C TRP A 106 25.72 -4.49 3.42
N ILE A 107 26.93 -4.62 2.87
CA ILE A 107 27.59 -3.54 2.12
C ILE A 107 26.69 -3.08 0.98
N LEU A 108 26.19 -4.02 0.16
CA LEU A 108 25.29 -3.69 -0.96
C LEU A 108 23.97 -3.06 -0.52
N ILE A 109 23.36 -3.57 0.54
CA ILE A 109 22.11 -3.01 1.10
C ILE A 109 22.35 -1.57 1.57
N ILE A 110 23.42 -1.34 2.32
CA ILE A 110 23.78 0.00 2.82
C ILE A 110 24.10 0.93 1.65
N SER A 111 24.87 0.49 0.66
CA SER A 111 25.15 1.26 -0.56
C SER A 111 23.87 1.62 -1.32
N TYR A 112 22.93 0.68 -1.47
CA TYR A 112 21.62 0.94 -2.07
C TYR A 112 20.85 2.04 -1.32
N LEU A 113 20.79 1.95 0.01
CA LEU A 113 20.09 2.93 0.84
C LEU A 113 20.75 4.31 0.75
N LEU A 114 22.08 4.39 0.83
CA LEU A 114 22.81 5.66 0.72
C LEU A 114 22.62 6.32 -0.64
N ILE A 115 22.69 5.56 -1.74
CA ILE A 115 22.48 6.08 -3.09
C ILE A 115 21.02 6.53 -3.27
N SER A 116 20.06 5.76 -2.78
CA SER A 116 18.64 6.13 -2.82
C SER A 116 18.38 7.42 -2.03
N LEU A 117 19.00 7.57 -0.86
CA LEU A 117 18.93 8.80 -0.05
C LEU A 117 19.57 9.99 -0.76
N ALA A 118 20.74 9.81 -1.39
CA ALA A 118 21.38 10.86 -2.17
C ALA A 118 20.49 11.30 -3.37
N ALA A 119 19.82 10.36 -4.01
CA ALA A 119 18.90 10.65 -5.10
C ALA A 119 17.63 11.37 -4.61
N LEU A 120 17.04 10.93 -3.50
CA LEU A 120 15.92 11.62 -2.84
C LEU A 120 16.30 13.03 -2.38
N TYR A 121 17.50 13.20 -1.84
CA TYR A 121 18.03 14.51 -1.49
C TYR A 121 18.18 15.41 -2.71
N THR A 122 18.64 14.85 -3.84
CA THR A 122 18.71 15.57 -5.12
C THR A 122 17.32 16.05 -5.55
N LEU A 123 16.29 15.19 -5.50
CA LEU A 123 14.92 15.58 -5.80
C LEU A 123 14.43 16.70 -4.87
N TRP A 124 14.79 16.63 -3.58
CA TRP A 124 14.43 17.64 -2.59
C TRP A 124 15.06 19.01 -2.87
N GLN A 125 16.29 19.05 -3.38
CA GLN A 125 16.93 20.30 -3.79
C GLN A 125 16.36 20.85 -5.11
N SER A 126 15.83 19.97 -5.97
CA SER A 126 15.22 20.33 -7.25
C SER A 126 13.73 20.71 -7.20
N ARG A 127 13.18 20.95 -6.01
CA ARG A 127 11.75 21.26 -5.85
C ARG A 127 11.44 22.62 -6.45
N SER A 128 10.31 22.71 -7.16
CA SER A 128 9.83 23.97 -7.73
C SER A 128 8.45 24.34 -7.19
N GLY A 129 8.23 25.65 -7.02
CA GLY A 129 6.93 26.25 -6.78
C GLY A 129 6.23 26.73 -8.07
N GLU A 130 6.91 26.62 -9.21
CA GLU A 130 6.41 27.09 -10.50
C GLU A 130 5.57 26.03 -11.22
N ALA A 131 4.80 26.47 -12.22
CA ALA A 131 4.03 25.58 -13.08
C ALA A 131 4.97 24.84 -14.06
N LEU A 132 5.41 23.64 -13.68
CA LEU A 132 6.25 22.79 -14.51
C LEU A 132 5.43 21.91 -15.44
N VAL A 133 5.78 21.89 -16.73
CA VAL A 133 5.24 20.93 -17.72
C VAL A 133 5.59 19.49 -17.34
N SER A 134 6.73 19.28 -16.68
CA SER A 134 7.21 17.95 -16.29
C SER A 134 8.10 18.04 -15.05
N PRO A 135 8.08 17.06 -14.13
CA PRO A 135 9.03 17.02 -13.01
C PRO A 135 10.49 16.95 -13.50
N TRP A 136 10.72 16.39 -14.69
CA TRP A 136 12.06 16.21 -15.25
C TRP A 136 12.73 17.52 -15.68
N ALA A 137 11.97 18.63 -15.80
CA ALA A 137 12.49 19.91 -16.27
C ALA A 137 13.49 20.56 -15.29
N VAL A 138 13.43 20.21 -14.01
CA VAL A 138 14.24 20.81 -12.93
C VAL A 138 15.17 19.80 -12.25
N ILE A 139 15.07 18.52 -12.63
CA ILE A 139 15.89 17.45 -12.07
C ILE A 139 17.23 17.41 -12.81
N PRO A 140 18.37 17.50 -12.11
CA PRO A 140 19.67 17.45 -12.76
C PRO A 140 19.98 16.04 -13.29
N ASN A 141 20.72 15.96 -14.40
CA ASN A 141 20.98 14.69 -15.10
C ASN A 141 21.67 13.62 -14.23
N TYR A 142 22.47 14.01 -13.23
CA TYR A 142 23.13 13.05 -12.35
C TYR A 142 22.14 12.28 -11.45
N PHE A 143 20.90 12.76 -11.27
CA PHE A 143 19.84 11.99 -10.62
C PHE A 143 19.60 10.65 -11.32
N PHE A 144 19.58 10.64 -12.65
CA PHE A 144 19.37 9.40 -13.41
C PHE A 144 20.51 8.40 -13.23
N ILE A 145 21.74 8.89 -13.02
CA ILE A 145 22.89 8.04 -12.70
C ILE A 145 22.69 7.42 -11.31
N LEU A 146 22.29 8.21 -10.31
CA LEU A 146 22.03 7.69 -8.96
C LEU A 146 20.88 6.67 -8.96
N TYR A 147 19.79 6.98 -9.68
CA TYR A 147 18.67 6.06 -9.85
C TYR A 147 19.11 4.75 -10.51
N ALA A 148 19.83 4.83 -11.63
CA ALA A 148 20.34 3.66 -12.35
C ALA A 148 21.29 2.81 -11.47
N LEU A 149 22.16 3.43 -10.68
CA LEU A 149 23.04 2.74 -9.74
C LEU A 149 22.23 2.04 -8.63
N ALA A 150 21.22 2.69 -8.05
CA ALA A 150 20.33 2.08 -7.07
C ALA A 150 19.61 0.85 -7.67
N THR A 151 19.07 0.99 -8.88
CA THR A 151 18.43 -0.13 -9.61
C THR A 151 19.43 -1.26 -9.87
N ALA A 152 20.66 -0.96 -10.31
CA ALA A 152 21.69 -1.96 -10.58
C ALA A 152 22.10 -2.75 -9.32
N ILE A 153 22.26 -2.08 -8.18
CA ILE A 153 22.57 -2.74 -6.91
C ILE A 153 21.41 -3.65 -6.48
N LEU A 154 20.16 -3.18 -6.60
CA LEU A 154 18.99 -3.98 -6.27
C LEU A 154 18.86 -5.20 -7.18
N LEU A 155 19.09 -5.05 -8.50
CA LEU A 155 19.16 -6.17 -9.44
C LEU A 155 20.19 -7.21 -9.02
N PHE A 156 21.39 -6.77 -8.62
CA PHE A 156 22.43 -7.67 -8.16
C PHE A 156 22.05 -8.42 -6.88
N LEU A 157 21.42 -7.73 -5.91
CA LEU A 157 20.89 -8.35 -4.68
C LEU A 157 19.80 -9.40 -4.99
N ILE A 158 18.92 -9.13 -5.95
CA ILE A 158 17.90 -10.08 -6.41
C ILE A 158 18.53 -11.34 -7.00
N ILE A 159 19.53 -11.19 -7.89
CA ILE A 159 20.24 -12.32 -8.49
C ILE A 159 20.95 -13.17 -7.42
N LYS A 160 21.52 -12.55 -6.38
CA LYS A 160 22.19 -13.25 -5.28
C LYS A 160 21.23 -13.96 -4.32
N ALA A 161 19.95 -13.60 -4.29
CA ALA A 161 18.97 -14.14 -3.35
C ALA A 161 18.45 -15.53 -3.69
N GLN A 162 18.75 -16.08 -4.87
CA GLN A 162 18.22 -17.35 -5.38
C GLN A 162 18.28 -18.50 -4.37
N ASN A 163 19.35 -18.58 -3.57
CA ASN A 163 19.59 -19.65 -2.61
C ASN A 163 19.57 -19.19 -1.14
N ASN A 164 19.11 -17.96 -0.88
CA ASN A 164 19.06 -17.34 0.45
C ASN A 164 17.69 -16.72 0.71
N LYS A 165 16.83 -17.44 1.44
CA LYS A 165 15.46 -17.00 1.75
C LYS A 165 15.42 -15.72 2.60
N THR A 166 16.39 -15.51 3.48
CA THR A 166 16.51 -14.28 4.27
C THR A 166 16.71 -13.07 3.35
N LEU A 167 17.64 -13.20 2.39
CA LEU A 167 17.89 -12.15 1.40
C LEU A 167 16.69 -11.97 0.46
N TYR A 168 16.02 -13.06 0.07
CA TYR A 168 14.78 -12.99 -0.72
C TYR A 168 13.71 -12.14 -0.02
N SER A 169 13.44 -12.39 1.26
CA SER A 169 12.44 -11.61 2.01
C SER A 169 12.84 -10.14 2.16
N LEU A 170 14.13 -9.85 2.41
CA LEU A 170 14.61 -8.47 2.48
C LEU A 170 14.51 -7.76 1.13
N ASN A 171 14.77 -8.45 0.02
CA ASN A 171 14.62 -7.88 -1.31
C ASN A 171 13.19 -7.43 -1.58
N LEU A 172 12.16 -8.10 -1.04
CA LEU A 172 10.78 -7.61 -1.18
C LEU A 172 10.61 -6.22 -0.55
N ILE A 173 11.21 -6.00 0.62
CA ILE A 173 11.18 -4.68 1.28
C ILE A 173 11.94 -3.65 0.43
N LEU A 174 13.13 -4.01 -0.08
CA LEU A 174 13.92 -3.11 -0.92
C LEU A 174 13.22 -2.79 -2.24
N ILE A 175 12.51 -3.76 -2.84
CA ILE A 175 11.68 -3.55 -4.04
C ILE A 175 10.52 -2.60 -3.71
N SER A 176 9.80 -2.80 -2.60
CA SER A 176 8.77 -1.85 -2.15
C SER A 176 9.32 -0.43 -1.94
N LEU A 177 10.50 -0.30 -1.34
CA LEU A 177 11.17 1.00 -1.21
C LEU A 177 11.55 1.59 -2.58
N HIS A 178 11.95 0.77 -3.55
CA HIS A 178 12.27 1.22 -4.90
C HIS A 178 11.03 1.67 -5.68
N TYR A 179 9.90 0.98 -5.50
CA TYR A 179 8.59 1.41 -5.99
C TYR A 179 8.21 2.76 -5.40
N LEU A 180 8.34 2.93 -4.08
CA LEU A 180 8.07 4.20 -3.41
C LEU A 180 8.95 5.31 -3.98
N PHE A 181 10.25 5.02 -4.13
CA PHE A 181 11.19 5.96 -4.73
C PHE A 181 10.77 6.39 -6.14
N SER A 182 10.25 5.46 -6.94
CA SER A 182 9.73 5.74 -8.30
C SER A 182 8.46 6.60 -8.27
N PHE A 183 7.52 6.30 -7.36
CA PHE A 183 6.22 6.95 -7.31
C PHE A 183 6.25 8.33 -6.64
N ILE A 184 7.19 8.58 -5.73
CA ILE A 184 7.22 9.82 -4.94
C ILE A 184 7.86 11.01 -5.67
N ILE A 185 8.41 10.82 -6.88
CA ILE A 185 9.14 11.86 -7.61
C ILE A 185 8.29 13.13 -7.78
N ALA A 186 7.06 13.00 -8.30
CA ALA A 186 6.17 14.14 -8.49
C ALA A 186 5.78 14.80 -7.16
N VAL A 187 5.52 14.00 -6.12
CA VAL A 187 5.17 14.51 -4.78
C VAL A 187 6.28 15.37 -4.18
N ILE A 188 7.55 15.01 -4.40
CA ILE A 188 8.69 15.80 -3.92
C ILE A 188 8.83 17.07 -4.76
N ILE A 189 8.97 16.92 -6.07
CA ILE A 189 9.33 18.01 -7.00
C ILE A 189 8.30 19.14 -6.99
N TYR A 190 7.00 18.80 -7.03
CA TYR A 190 5.94 19.79 -7.02
C TYR A 190 5.65 20.24 -5.58
N LYS A 191 6.29 21.34 -5.16
CA LYS A 191 6.21 21.85 -3.78
C LYS A 191 4.76 22.07 -3.33
N ILE A 192 3.94 22.65 -4.20
CA ILE A 192 2.53 22.98 -3.93
C ILE A 192 1.63 21.78 -4.19
N GLY A 193 1.66 21.21 -5.39
CA GLY A 193 0.88 20.04 -5.78
C GLY A 193 1.07 19.71 -7.26
N TYR A 194 0.77 18.47 -7.64
CA TYR A 194 0.87 18.01 -9.03
C TYR A 194 -0.51 17.91 -9.66
N GLY A 195 -0.78 18.73 -10.67
CA GLY A 195 -2.09 18.85 -11.29
C GLY A 195 -3.10 19.67 -10.47
N TYR A 196 -4.26 19.92 -11.06
CA TYR A 196 -5.32 20.72 -10.43
C TYR A 196 -6.27 19.88 -9.56
N ASP A 197 -6.55 18.65 -9.98
CA ASP A 197 -7.54 17.75 -9.37
C ASP A 197 -7.36 17.55 -7.85
N PRO A 198 -6.13 17.36 -7.30
CA PRO A 198 -5.93 17.16 -5.87
C PRO A 198 -6.44 18.34 -5.01
N PHE A 199 -6.41 19.58 -5.52
CA PHE A 199 -6.86 20.74 -4.75
C PHE A 199 -8.37 20.75 -4.50
N ILE A 200 -9.17 20.28 -5.47
CA ILE A 200 -10.63 20.17 -5.29
C ILE A 200 -10.95 19.11 -4.23
N HIS A 201 -10.26 17.97 -4.29
CA HIS A 201 -10.43 16.89 -3.32
C HIS A 201 -10.02 17.32 -1.91
N GLN A 202 -8.88 18.01 -1.78
CA GLN A 202 -8.41 18.56 -0.51
C GLN A 202 -9.40 19.55 0.09
N ALA A 203 -9.88 20.53 -0.69
CA ALA A 203 -10.87 21.50 -0.23
C ALA A 203 -12.17 20.83 0.21
N THR A 204 -12.62 19.80 -0.52
CA THR A 204 -13.80 19.02 -0.15
C THR A 204 -13.60 18.31 1.18
N MET A 205 -12.46 17.62 1.36
CA MET A 205 -12.16 16.92 2.60
C MET A 205 -12.00 17.87 3.79
N GLU A 206 -11.46 19.07 3.60
CA GLU A 206 -11.41 20.10 4.65
C GLU A 206 -12.81 20.56 5.08
N LEU A 207 -13.74 20.67 4.13
CA LEU A 207 -15.12 21.03 4.44
C LEU A 207 -15.84 19.88 5.16
N ILE A 208 -15.61 18.63 4.74
CA ILE A 208 -16.08 17.42 5.46
C ILE A 208 -15.51 17.39 6.87
N ASP A 209 -14.22 17.66 7.06
CA ASP A 209 -13.60 17.64 8.38
C ASP A 209 -14.23 18.65 9.34
N LYS A 210 -14.50 19.88 8.85
CA LYS A 210 -15.07 20.98 9.63
C LYS A 210 -16.58 20.84 9.89
N GLN A 211 -17.34 20.43 8.89
CA GLN A 211 -18.81 20.45 8.92
C GLN A 211 -19.43 19.04 9.05
N GLY A 212 -18.60 17.99 8.96
CA GLY A 212 -19.03 16.61 8.91
C GLY A 212 -19.49 16.15 7.52
N ALA A 213 -19.94 17.05 6.64
CA ALA A 213 -20.37 16.69 5.31
C ALA A 213 -20.37 17.85 4.30
N VAL A 214 -20.36 17.48 3.01
CA VAL A 214 -20.56 18.37 1.87
C VAL A 214 -21.72 17.84 1.04
N GLU A 215 -22.74 18.68 0.84
CA GLU A 215 -23.92 18.34 0.04
C GLU A 215 -23.88 18.98 -1.36
N PRO A 216 -24.38 18.30 -2.41
CA PRO A 216 -24.90 16.93 -2.38
C PRO A 216 -23.76 15.91 -2.24
N LYS A 217 -24.02 14.77 -1.58
CA LYS A 217 -23.06 13.65 -1.52
C LYS A 217 -23.18 12.74 -2.75
N PRO A 218 -22.30 12.85 -3.76
CA PRO A 218 -22.31 11.95 -4.91
C PRO A 218 -22.00 10.50 -4.51
N PHE A 219 -22.28 9.52 -5.37
CA PHE A 219 -21.94 8.11 -5.11
C PHE A 219 -20.46 7.78 -5.36
N TYR A 220 -19.69 8.72 -5.90
CA TYR A 220 -18.26 8.59 -6.17
C TYR A 220 -17.43 9.32 -5.11
N TYR A 221 -16.15 8.94 -4.99
CA TYR A 221 -15.11 9.51 -4.12
C TYR A 221 -15.30 9.28 -2.61
N LEU A 222 -16.48 8.81 -2.20
CA LEU A 222 -16.85 8.54 -0.81
C LEU A 222 -15.79 7.71 -0.07
N GLY A 223 -15.26 6.68 -0.73
CA GLY A 223 -14.26 5.79 -0.16
C GLY A 223 -12.94 6.48 0.19
N GLN A 224 -12.38 7.30 -0.72
CA GLN A 224 -11.13 8.02 -0.44
C GLN A 224 -11.34 9.11 0.61
N TYR A 225 -12.42 9.88 0.50
CA TYR A 225 -12.73 10.95 1.45
C TYR A 225 -12.93 10.40 2.86
N GLY A 226 -13.72 9.32 2.99
CA GLY A 226 -13.93 8.63 4.25
C GLY A 226 -12.62 8.16 4.88
N LEU A 227 -11.78 7.49 4.11
CA LEU A 227 -10.48 7.02 4.59
C LEU A 227 -9.58 8.17 5.08
N LEU A 228 -9.41 9.22 4.26
CA LEU A 228 -8.48 10.31 4.57
C LEU A 228 -8.95 11.17 5.74
N VAL A 229 -10.25 11.48 5.83
CA VAL A 229 -10.80 12.24 6.97
C VAL A 229 -10.66 11.46 8.28
N ILE A 230 -10.90 10.13 8.25
CA ILE A 230 -10.69 9.28 9.42
C ILE A 230 -9.23 9.32 9.86
N ILE A 231 -8.28 9.09 8.94
CA ILE A 231 -6.85 9.12 9.28
C ILE A 231 -6.46 10.50 9.81
N HIS A 232 -6.92 11.58 9.17
CA HIS A 232 -6.67 12.95 9.62
C HIS A 232 -7.14 13.16 11.06
N LYS A 233 -8.39 12.82 11.39
CA LYS A 233 -8.95 13.04 12.72
C LYS A 233 -8.22 12.23 13.81
N ILE A 234 -7.88 10.97 13.55
CA ILE A 234 -7.23 10.12 14.57
C ILE A 234 -5.74 10.40 14.75
N THR A 235 -5.06 10.93 13.73
CA THR A 235 -3.60 11.15 13.77
C THR A 235 -3.19 12.62 13.89
N GLY A 236 -4.06 13.56 13.53
CA GLY A 236 -3.74 14.97 13.39
C GLY A 236 -2.88 15.30 12.15
N LEU A 237 -2.58 14.33 11.28
CA LEU A 237 -1.80 14.56 10.06
C LEU A 237 -2.61 15.39 9.06
N SER A 238 -2.02 16.42 8.46
CA SER A 238 -2.73 17.28 7.50
C SER A 238 -3.32 16.49 6.32
N LEU A 239 -4.55 16.84 5.91
CA LEU A 239 -5.21 16.24 4.74
C LEU A 239 -4.37 16.39 3.46
N VAL A 240 -3.66 17.51 3.29
CA VAL A 240 -2.78 17.74 2.12
C VAL A 240 -1.65 16.70 2.03
N ILE A 241 -0.98 16.40 3.15
CA ILE A 241 0.10 15.40 3.17
C ILE A 241 -0.48 14.01 2.94
N LEU A 242 -1.58 13.69 3.62
CA LEU A 242 -2.24 12.38 3.47
C LEU A 242 -2.69 12.15 2.03
N ASP A 243 -3.34 13.13 1.42
CA ASP A 243 -3.76 13.10 0.04
C ASP A 243 -2.56 12.90 -0.89
N LYS A 244 -1.51 13.73 -0.80
CA LYS A 244 -0.30 13.56 -1.64
C LYS A 244 0.35 12.18 -1.55
N LEU A 245 0.31 11.54 -0.38
CA LEU A 245 1.06 10.32 -0.10
C LEU A 245 0.25 9.02 -0.22
N LEU A 246 -1.07 9.08 -0.17
CA LEU A 246 -1.92 7.88 -0.07
C LEU A 246 -1.63 6.85 -1.17
N VAL A 247 -1.81 7.24 -2.44
CA VAL A 247 -1.63 6.32 -3.57
C VAL A 247 -0.17 5.89 -3.74
N PRO A 248 0.83 6.78 -3.75
CA PRO A 248 2.23 6.37 -3.87
C PRO A 248 2.67 5.36 -2.79
N ILE A 249 2.26 5.59 -1.53
CA ILE A 249 2.61 4.68 -0.42
C ILE A 249 1.87 3.36 -0.54
N MET A 250 0.54 3.39 -0.77
CA MET A 250 -0.24 2.16 -0.88
C MET A 250 0.21 1.32 -2.07
N ALA A 251 0.48 1.93 -3.23
CA ALA A 251 0.97 1.22 -4.41
C ALA A 251 2.33 0.59 -4.14
N ALA A 252 3.28 1.34 -3.56
CA ALA A 252 4.61 0.82 -3.24
C ALA A 252 4.60 -0.32 -2.22
N LEU A 253 3.66 -0.28 -1.27
CA LEU A 253 3.51 -1.32 -0.27
C LEU A 253 2.82 -2.56 -0.86
N PHE A 254 1.64 -2.42 -1.46
CA PHE A 254 0.78 -3.57 -1.79
C PHE A 254 1.08 -4.18 -3.16
N LEU A 255 1.54 -3.41 -4.15
CA LEU A 255 1.73 -3.92 -5.51
C LEU A 255 2.85 -4.97 -5.62
N PRO A 256 4.07 -4.75 -5.08
CA PRO A 256 5.12 -5.77 -5.14
C PRO A 256 4.73 -7.08 -4.44
N LEU A 257 3.88 -7.00 -3.41
CA LEU A 257 3.40 -8.15 -2.64
C LEU A 257 2.33 -8.93 -3.41
N ALA A 258 1.34 -8.25 -3.97
CA ALA A 258 0.32 -8.87 -4.81
C ALA A 258 0.97 -9.54 -6.03
N LEU A 259 1.96 -8.89 -6.65
CA LEU A 259 2.79 -9.48 -7.70
C LEU A 259 3.56 -10.70 -7.22
N ASN A 260 4.15 -10.65 -6.01
CA ASN A 260 4.85 -11.80 -5.45
C ASN A 260 3.92 -12.99 -5.26
N ASP A 261 2.71 -12.80 -4.74
CA ASP A 261 1.76 -13.89 -4.54
C ASP A 261 1.24 -14.45 -5.87
N PHE A 262 0.88 -13.58 -6.82
CA PHE A 262 0.49 -13.98 -8.17
C PHE A 262 1.61 -14.78 -8.87
N ILE A 263 2.83 -14.25 -8.87
CA ILE A 263 3.97 -14.88 -9.56
C ILE A 263 4.42 -16.16 -8.87
N ASN A 264 4.37 -16.24 -7.54
CA ASN A 264 4.66 -17.49 -6.83
C ASN A 264 3.64 -18.58 -7.17
N LYS A 265 2.37 -18.23 -7.41
CA LYS A 265 1.35 -19.20 -7.81
C LYS A 265 1.56 -19.74 -9.23
N TYR A 266 1.83 -18.86 -10.20
CA TYR A 266 1.87 -19.25 -11.62
C TYR A 266 3.27 -19.50 -12.19
N PHE A 267 4.30 -18.91 -11.60
CA PHE A 267 5.69 -18.99 -12.06
C PHE A 267 6.64 -19.52 -10.97
N SER A 268 6.14 -20.40 -10.09
CA SER A 268 6.85 -20.95 -8.92
C SER A 268 8.26 -21.48 -9.22
N LYS A 269 8.46 -22.09 -10.40
CA LYS A 269 9.72 -22.68 -10.84
C LYS A 269 10.76 -21.67 -11.34
N ASN A 270 10.40 -20.39 -11.51
CA ASN A 270 11.32 -19.39 -12.03
C ASN A 270 12.25 -18.84 -10.94
N LYS A 271 13.54 -19.16 -11.04
CA LYS A 271 14.59 -18.68 -10.12
C LYS A 271 14.81 -17.16 -10.14
N TYR A 272 14.32 -16.47 -11.17
CA TYR A 272 14.44 -15.02 -11.35
C TYR A 272 13.12 -14.27 -11.13
N ARG A 273 12.13 -14.88 -10.48
CA ARG A 273 10.79 -14.28 -10.29
C ARG A 273 10.79 -12.87 -9.68
N GLN A 274 11.70 -12.55 -8.77
CA GLN A 274 11.82 -11.21 -8.19
C GLN A 274 12.25 -10.14 -9.21
N LEU A 275 12.93 -10.52 -10.29
CA LEU A 275 13.24 -9.61 -11.39
C LEU A 275 11.98 -9.15 -12.11
N LEU A 276 10.96 -10.00 -12.20
CA LEU A 276 9.67 -9.63 -12.79
C LEU A 276 9.00 -8.50 -12.02
N PHE A 277 9.20 -8.43 -10.69
CA PHE A 277 8.67 -7.35 -9.87
C PHE A 277 9.34 -6.02 -10.22
N LEU A 278 10.64 -6.03 -10.50
CA LEU A 278 11.35 -4.81 -10.88
C LEU A 278 11.04 -4.41 -12.33
N ILE A 279 10.96 -5.39 -13.24
CA ILE A 279 10.60 -5.18 -14.64
C ILE A 279 9.20 -4.57 -14.77
N ALA A 280 8.28 -4.89 -13.86
CA ALA A 280 6.96 -4.26 -13.86
C ALA A 280 7.04 -2.72 -13.78
N LEU A 281 8.07 -2.13 -13.14
CA LEU A 281 8.27 -0.67 -13.13
C LEU A 281 8.58 -0.05 -14.50
N VAL A 282 8.92 -0.86 -15.51
CA VAL A 282 9.06 -0.39 -16.90
C VAL A 282 7.69 -0.02 -17.49
N ILE A 283 6.61 -0.62 -16.97
CA ILE A 283 5.25 -0.26 -17.35
C ILE A 283 4.98 1.16 -16.81
N PRO A 284 4.43 2.07 -17.62
CA PRO A 284 4.15 3.44 -17.17
C PRO A 284 3.09 3.45 -16.06
N PHE A 285 3.54 3.52 -14.81
CA PHE A 285 2.71 3.69 -13.62
C PHE A 285 2.48 5.16 -13.28
N SER A 286 2.24 6.01 -14.29
CA SER A 286 1.98 7.43 -14.09
C SER A 286 0.76 7.67 -13.18
N PHE A 287 -0.18 6.74 -13.12
CA PHE A 287 -1.34 6.81 -12.24
C PHE A 287 -0.99 6.66 -10.74
N PHE A 288 0.19 6.17 -10.37
CA PHE A 288 0.57 5.98 -8.97
C PHE A 288 1.47 7.08 -8.39
N ILE A 289 1.79 8.11 -9.18
CA ILE A 289 2.64 9.24 -8.74
C ILE A 289 1.87 10.35 -8.03
N LEU A 290 0.53 10.30 -8.08
CA LEU A 290 -0.38 11.29 -7.50
C LEU A 290 -1.64 10.59 -6.98
N SER A 291 -2.25 11.11 -5.92
CA SER A 291 -3.50 10.59 -5.41
C SER A 291 -4.69 11.37 -5.94
N THR A 292 -5.60 10.65 -6.56
CA THR A 292 -6.98 11.05 -6.84
C THR A 292 -7.85 9.83 -6.56
N PRO A 293 -9.16 10.00 -6.36
CA PRO A 293 -10.09 8.88 -6.22
C PRO A 293 -9.94 7.89 -7.39
N GLN A 294 -9.79 8.39 -8.62
CA GLN A 294 -9.57 7.53 -9.78
C GLN A 294 -8.29 6.69 -9.66
N ASN A 295 -7.17 7.29 -9.26
CA ASN A 295 -5.89 6.60 -9.15
C ASN A 295 -5.89 5.56 -8.01
N LEU A 296 -6.52 5.89 -6.88
CA LEU A 296 -6.71 4.93 -5.79
C LEU A 296 -7.61 3.76 -6.24
N ALA A 297 -8.68 4.04 -6.97
CA ALA A 297 -9.55 2.99 -7.50
C ALA A 297 -8.84 2.12 -8.55
N PHE A 298 -7.97 2.70 -9.39
CA PHE A 298 -7.10 1.92 -10.29
C PHE A 298 -6.13 1.01 -9.53
N LEU A 299 -5.56 1.47 -8.42
CA LEU A 299 -4.74 0.62 -7.56
C LEU A 299 -5.57 -0.56 -7.04
N PHE A 300 -6.77 -0.30 -6.51
CA PHE A 300 -7.62 -1.36 -5.96
C PHE A 300 -8.11 -2.33 -7.04
N LEU A 301 -8.43 -1.86 -8.25
CA LEU A 301 -8.73 -2.70 -9.41
C LEU A 301 -7.55 -3.61 -9.76
N LEU A 302 -6.34 -3.06 -9.86
CA LEU A 302 -5.14 -3.85 -10.18
C LEU A 302 -4.87 -4.91 -9.10
N LEU A 303 -5.01 -4.54 -7.82
CA LEU A 303 -4.89 -5.49 -6.71
C LEU A 303 -6.00 -6.57 -6.78
N ALA A 304 -7.24 -6.20 -7.10
CA ALA A 304 -8.33 -7.14 -7.30
C ALA A 304 -8.02 -8.13 -8.43
N VAL A 305 -7.47 -7.68 -9.56
CA VAL A 305 -7.06 -8.57 -10.66
C VAL A 305 -5.95 -9.53 -10.21
N LEU A 306 -4.91 -9.04 -9.54
CA LEU A 306 -3.80 -9.88 -9.07
C LEU A 306 -4.24 -10.90 -8.01
N TYR A 307 -5.08 -10.48 -7.06
CA TYR A 307 -5.62 -11.36 -6.03
C TYR A 307 -6.78 -12.22 -6.53
N GLY A 308 -7.44 -11.90 -7.65
CA GLY A 308 -8.52 -12.73 -8.21
C GLY A 308 -8.04 -14.14 -8.51
N ALA A 309 -6.77 -14.24 -8.88
CA ALA A 309 -6.11 -15.49 -9.17
C ALA A 309 -5.68 -16.26 -7.89
N THR A 310 -5.58 -15.65 -6.72
CA THR A 310 -5.02 -16.26 -5.49
C THR A 310 -6.00 -16.30 -4.31
N ASN A 311 -6.80 -15.26 -4.12
CA ASN A 311 -7.74 -15.03 -3.04
C ASN A 311 -8.99 -14.27 -3.53
N TYR A 312 -9.99 -14.99 -4.04
CA TYR A 312 -11.22 -14.40 -4.59
C TYR A 312 -12.01 -13.59 -3.54
N ARG A 313 -11.90 -13.92 -2.26
CA ARG A 313 -12.65 -13.22 -1.20
C ARG A 313 -12.08 -11.83 -0.95
N LEU A 314 -10.75 -11.73 -0.87
CA LEU A 314 -10.06 -10.44 -0.82
C LEU A 314 -10.39 -9.62 -2.07
N THR A 315 -10.45 -10.27 -3.23
CA THR A 315 -10.81 -9.64 -4.51
C THR A 315 -12.19 -8.97 -4.47
N LEU A 316 -13.21 -9.63 -3.90
CA LEU A 316 -14.54 -9.04 -3.77
C LEU A 316 -14.54 -7.78 -2.88
N VAL A 317 -13.81 -7.82 -1.76
CA VAL A 317 -13.71 -6.66 -0.85
C VAL A 317 -12.95 -5.51 -1.53
N LEU A 318 -11.89 -5.82 -2.29
CA LEU A 318 -11.15 -4.85 -3.08
C LEU A 318 -11.99 -4.23 -4.19
N ALA A 319 -12.76 -5.03 -4.93
CA ALA A 319 -13.64 -4.56 -5.99
C ALA A 319 -14.76 -3.65 -5.45
N LEU A 320 -15.37 -4.02 -4.32
CA LEU A 320 -16.38 -3.18 -3.67
C LEU A 320 -15.78 -1.87 -3.17
N ALA A 321 -14.59 -1.91 -2.56
CA ALA A 321 -13.87 -0.69 -2.17
C ALA A 321 -13.55 0.19 -3.40
N ALA A 322 -13.06 -0.40 -4.49
CA ALA A 322 -12.80 0.32 -5.75
C ALA A 322 -14.07 1.03 -6.27
N CYS A 323 -15.23 0.37 -6.21
CA CYS A 323 -16.50 0.94 -6.66
C CYS A 323 -16.96 2.15 -5.83
N LEU A 324 -16.74 2.10 -4.52
CA LEU A 324 -17.07 3.19 -3.60
C LEU A 324 -16.05 4.33 -3.63
N ILE A 325 -14.83 4.07 -4.13
CA ILE A 325 -13.85 5.11 -4.42
C ILE A 325 -14.18 5.77 -5.77
N HIS A 326 -14.30 4.99 -6.85
CA HIS A 326 -14.60 5.52 -8.18
C HIS A 326 -15.26 4.48 -9.11
N PRO A 327 -16.43 4.77 -9.69
CA PRO A 327 -17.17 3.79 -10.49
C PRO A 327 -16.43 3.34 -11.76
N LEU A 328 -15.68 4.23 -12.41
CA LEU A 328 -14.93 3.90 -13.64
C LEU A 328 -13.98 2.70 -13.48
N ALA A 329 -13.30 2.56 -12.33
CA ALA A 329 -12.44 1.41 -12.07
C ALA A 329 -13.18 0.31 -11.30
N GLY A 330 -14.12 0.68 -10.42
CA GLY A 330 -14.77 -0.29 -9.55
C GLY A 330 -15.92 -1.08 -10.18
N VAL A 331 -16.67 -0.53 -11.14
CA VAL A 331 -17.65 -1.31 -11.89
C VAL A 331 -16.97 -2.43 -12.68
N PRO A 332 -15.90 -2.17 -13.46
CA PRO A 332 -15.12 -3.26 -14.06
C PRO A 332 -14.53 -4.24 -13.05
N ALA A 333 -14.19 -3.81 -11.83
CA ALA A 333 -13.66 -4.72 -10.81
C ALA A 333 -14.70 -5.72 -10.28
N LEU A 334 -16.00 -5.36 -10.35
CA LEU A 334 -17.11 -6.18 -9.85
C LEU A 334 -17.65 -7.19 -10.88
N VAL A 335 -17.37 -6.97 -12.18
CA VAL A 335 -17.82 -7.81 -13.30
C VAL A 335 -16.81 -8.91 -13.59
#